data_AF-A0A199UA80-F1
#
_entry.id   AF-A0A199UA80-F1
#
_cell.length_a   1.000
_cell.length_b   1.000
_cell.length_c   1.000
_cell.angle_alpha   90.00
_cell.angle_beta   90.00
_cell.angle_gamma   90.00
#
_symmetry.space_group_name_H-M   'P 1'
#
loop_
_entity.id
_entity.type
_entity.pdbx_description
1 polymer ?
#
loop_
_entity_poly.entity_id
_entity_poly.type
_entity_poly.pdbx_seq_one_letter_code
_entity_poly.pdbx_strand_id
1 'polypeptide(L)'
;MAASVDNRQFHLEPSLNGVVRFKSGATHRSDSPVRTFNFTPDFTRSNQKPDPYTMEEDYSSDDEADYKDLIRKGNSELEPSILDPRDEGTADNWVERNPSMIRLTGKHPFNCEAPLPMLMHHGFITPVPLHYVRSHGAVPKTSWSDWTVEICGLVKRPIRFTMNQLVNEFPSREFPVTLVCAGNRRKEQNMVKQTIGFNWGAGGVSTSVWRGVPLHLILKRCGIYSRKKGALNVCFEGAEDLPGGGGSKYGTSIRKEYAMDPARDIILAYMQNGELLAPDHGYPVRMIIPGFIGGRMVKWLKRIIVTTKESDSYYHYKDNRVLPSHVDAELANAEGWWYKPEYIINELNINSVITTPTHEEILPINSWTTQMPYRLKGYAYSGEGF
;
A
#
# COMPACT_ATOMS: atom_id res chain seq x y z
N MET A 1 -17.77 -8.43 -21.32
CA MET A 1 -19.08 -9.10 -21.31
C MET A 1 -19.47 -9.35 -19.86
N ALA A 2 -20.52 -8.68 -19.39
CA ALA A 2 -20.98 -8.79 -18.00
C ALA A 2 -21.79 -10.08 -17.84
N ALA A 3 -21.40 -10.93 -16.90
CA ALA A 3 -22.19 -12.10 -16.51
C ALA A 3 -23.17 -11.68 -15.40
N SER A 4 -24.46 -11.86 -15.69
CA SER A 4 -25.58 -11.72 -14.76
C SER A 4 -25.45 -12.73 -13.62
N VAL A 5 -25.65 -12.31 -12.38
CA VAL A 5 -25.79 -13.20 -11.22
C VAL A 5 -27.13 -12.87 -10.57
N ASP A 6 -28.05 -13.84 -10.58
CA ASP A 6 -29.39 -13.72 -10.05
C ASP A 6 -29.43 -13.42 -8.54
N ASN A 7 -30.33 -12.52 -8.15
CA ASN A 7 -30.61 -12.14 -6.77
C ASN A 7 -31.21 -13.31 -5.99
N ARG A 8 -30.55 -13.77 -4.92
CA ARG A 8 -31.19 -14.60 -3.89
C ARG A 8 -31.77 -13.68 -2.81
N GLN A 9 -33.09 -13.76 -2.63
CA GLN A 9 -33.80 -13.12 -1.52
C GLN A 9 -33.49 -13.83 -0.20
N PHE A 10 -33.12 -13.08 0.84
CA PHE A 10 -33.04 -13.57 2.21
C PHE A 10 -34.21 -13.02 3.01
N HIS A 11 -34.99 -13.92 3.61
CA HIS A 11 -36.06 -13.59 4.55
C HIS A 11 -35.46 -13.14 5.89
N LEU A 12 -35.87 -11.96 6.36
CA LEU A 12 -35.60 -11.45 7.71
C LEU A 12 -36.70 -11.95 8.66
N GLU A 13 -36.32 -12.65 9.73
CA GLU A 13 -37.21 -12.89 10.89
C GLU A 13 -37.09 -11.75 11.93
N PRO A 14 -38.15 -11.47 12.72
CA PRO A 14 -38.25 -10.25 13.51
C PRO A 14 -37.54 -10.35 14.88
N SER A 15 -36.94 -9.23 15.28
CA SER A 15 -36.27 -9.01 16.56
C SER A 15 -37.20 -9.06 17.79
N LEU A 16 -36.77 -9.76 18.84
CA LEU A 16 -37.36 -9.70 20.18
C LEU A 16 -36.95 -8.41 20.91
N ASN A 17 -37.95 -7.63 21.32
CA ASN A 17 -37.82 -6.42 22.14
C ASN A 17 -37.51 -6.77 23.61
N GLY A 18 -36.43 -6.19 24.15
CA GLY A 18 -36.11 -6.22 25.58
C GLY A 18 -35.32 -4.98 25.99
N VAL A 19 -36.03 -3.93 26.40
CA VAL A 19 -35.43 -2.69 26.93
C VAL A 19 -35.21 -2.85 28.43
N VAL A 20 -33.96 -2.79 28.90
CA VAL A 20 -33.64 -2.63 30.32
C VAL A 20 -33.08 -1.23 30.56
N ARG A 21 -33.84 -0.40 31.27
CA ARG A 21 -33.44 0.93 31.73
C ARG A 21 -32.55 0.82 32.97
N PHE A 22 -31.32 1.35 32.90
CA PHE A 22 -30.50 1.57 34.09
C PHE A 22 -30.79 2.96 34.70
N LYS A 23 -31.12 2.97 36.01
CA LYS A 23 -31.28 4.19 36.82
C LYS A 23 -29.90 4.73 37.20
N SER A 24 -29.66 6.03 36.99
CA SER A 24 -28.49 6.75 37.47
C SER A 24 -28.61 7.03 38.97
N GLY A 25 -27.71 6.45 39.78
CA GLY A 25 -27.49 6.81 41.17
C GLY A 25 -26.24 7.68 41.28
N ALA A 26 -26.41 8.94 41.65
CA ALA A 26 -25.31 9.84 41.95
C ALA A 26 -24.67 9.46 43.29
N THR A 27 -23.36 9.20 43.30
CA THR A 27 -22.53 9.33 44.51
C THR A 27 -21.16 9.89 44.13
N HIS A 28 -20.87 11.09 44.66
CA HIS A 28 -19.56 11.72 44.66
C HIS A 28 -18.59 10.88 45.51
N ARG A 29 -17.45 10.47 44.94
CA ARG A 29 -16.18 10.33 45.67
C ARG A 29 -15.03 10.72 44.75
N SER A 30 -14.41 11.84 45.11
CA SER A 30 -13.08 12.28 44.69
C SER A 30 -12.04 11.33 45.27
N ASP A 31 -11.12 10.86 44.42
CA ASP A 31 -9.68 10.76 44.66
C ASP A 31 -9.04 9.86 43.60
N SER A 32 -8.33 10.48 42.65
CA SER A 32 -7.42 9.77 41.75
C SER A 32 -6.21 10.68 41.48
N PRO A 33 -4.97 10.20 41.69
CA PRO A 33 -3.79 11.05 41.56
C PRO A 33 -3.38 11.16 40.08
N VAL A 34 -3.66 12.33 39.50
CA VAL A 34 -3.10 12.74 38.20
C VAL A 34 -1.62 13.09 38.40
N ARG A 35 -0.71 12.26 37.89
CA ARG A 35 0.70 12.62 37.73
C ARG A 35 0.83 13.59 36.55
N THR A 36 0.89 14.88 36.85
CA THR A 36 1.27 15.93 35.91
C THR A 36 2.78 15.87 35.66
N PHE A 37 3.19 15.52 34.43
CA PHE A 37 4.55 15.75 33.96
C PHE A 37 4.66 17.20 33.49
N ASN A 38 5.31 18.05 34.28
CA ASN A 38 5.69 19.40 33.89
C ASN A 38 6.96 19.35 33.03
N PHE A 39 6.86 19.73 31.76
CA PHE A 39 8.03 20.07 30.95
C PHE A 39 8.34 21.56 31.13
N THR A 40 9.44 21.87 31.82
CA THR A 40 10.10 23.17 31.76
C THR A 40 11.08 23.17 30.58
N PRO A 41 10.99 24.11 29.63
CA PRO A 41 12.04 24.29 28.63
C PRO A 41 13.03 25.32 29.16
N ASP A 42 14.29 24.92 29.31
CA ASP A 42 15.35 25.90 29.47
C ASP A 42 16.62 25.45 28.75
N PHE A 43 17.34 26.47 28.28
CA PHE A 43 18.70 26.48 27.74
C PHE A 43 18.94 26.41 26.22
N THR A 44 19.03 27.65 25.70
CA THR A 44 20.18 28.25 25.01
C THR A 44 20.53 27.85 23.58
N ARG A 45 20.58 28.91 22.76
CA ARG A 45 20.92 28.96 21.34
C ARG A 45 22.44 28.94 21.14
N SER A 46 23.01 27.85 20.62
CA SER A 46 24.36 27.85 20.05
C SER A 46 24.30 28.09 18.53
N ASN A 47 24.87 29.20 18.07
CA ASN A 47 25.05 29.51 16.66
C ASN A 47 26.23 28.69 16.07
N GLN A 48 25.95 27.53 15.49
CA GLN A 48 26.82 26.91 14.48
C GLN A 48 25.95 26.32 13.37
N LYS A 49 26.24 26.69 12.12
CA LYS A 49 25.59 26.11 10.93
C LYS A 49 26.20 24.72 10.69
N PRO A 50 25.41 23.64 10.58
CA PRO A 50 25.93 22.35 10.15
C PRO A 50 26.19 22.35 8.64
N ASP A 51 27.30 21.71 8.25
CA ASP A 51 27.68 21.41 6.86
C ASP A 51 26.73 20.33 6.28
N PRO A 52 26.07 20.55 5.12
CA PRO A 52 24.99 19.67 4.64
C PRO A 52 25.43 18.32 4.03
N TYR A 53 26.67 17.86 4.26
CA TYR A 53 27.23 16.68 3.57
C TYR A 53 27.73 15.53 4.44
N THR A 54 27.45 15.53 5.75
CA THR A 54 27.72 14.37 6.62
C THR A 54 26.56 14.17 7.59
N MET A 55 25.45 13.65 7.07
CA MET A 55 24.44 12.96 7.87
C MET A 55 24.63 11.47 7.61
N GLU A 56 25.61 10.87 8.30
CA GLU A 56 25.53 9.45 8.59
C GLU A 56 24.44 9.33 9.66
N GLU A 57 23.20 9.11 9.22
CA GLU A 57 22.11 8.71 10.09
C GLU A 57 22.48 7.33 10.65
N ASP A 58 22.82 7.29 11.93
CA ASP A 58 23.12 6.11 12.73
C ASP A 58 21.81 5.30 12.90
N TYR A 59 21.36 4.64 11.82
CA TYR A 59 20.38 3.57 11.92
C TYR A 59 21.05 2.47 12.73
N SER A 60 20.53 2.21 13.93
CA SER A 60 21.14 1.24 14.83
C SER A 60 21.28 -0.11 14.12
N SER A 61 22.48 -0.69 14.14
CA SER A 61 22.76 -2.04 13.62
C SER A 61 21.79 -3.11 14.18
N ASP A 62 21.11 -2.81 15.28
CA ASP A 62 20.19 -3.71 15.97
C ASP A 62 18.84 -3.85 15.23
N ASP A 63 18.31 -2.78 14.61
CA ASP A 63 17.03 -2.83 13.90
C ASP A 63 17.12 -3.63 12.58
N GLU A 64 18.24 -3.50 11.85
CA GLU A 64 18.48 -4.31 10.64
C GLU A 64 18.66 -5.80 10.95
N ALA A 65 19.28 -6.12 12.09
CA ALA A 65 19.43 -7.49 12.55
C ALA A 65 18.06 -8.11 12.88
N ASP A 66 17.14 -7.33 13.47
CA ASP A 66 15.79 -7.78 13.81
C ASP A 66 14.95 -8.12 12.57
N TYR A 67 14.97 -7.27 11.53
CA TYR A 67 14.20 -7.56 10.31
C TYR A 67 14.68 -8.81 9.58
N LYS A 68 16.00 -9.05 9.51
CA LYS A 68 16.56 -10.25 8.85
C LYS A 68 16.08 -11.53 9.52
N ASP A 69 16.01 -11.52 10.85
CA ASP A 69 15.52 -12.67 11.62
C ASP A 69 14.01 -12.89 11.42
N LEU A 70 13.21 -11.82 11.41
CA LEU A 70 11.78 -11.89 11.09
C LEU A 70 11.53 -12.43 9.67
N ILE A 71 12.29 -11.96 8.68
CA ILE A 71 12.21 -12.41 7.29
C ILE A 71 12.58 -13.89 7.19
N ARG A 72 13.70 -14.30 7.79
CA ARG A 72 14.16 -15.70 7.77
C ARG A 72 13.14 -16.62 8.42
N LYS A 73 12.63 -16.25 9.59
CA LYS A 73 11.60 -17.01 10.31
C LYS A 73 10.32 -17.12 9.47
N GLY A 74 9.82 -15.99 8.97
CA GLY A 74 8.63 -15.94 8.14
C GLY A 74 8.73 -16.87 6.93
N ASN A 75 9.83 -16.79 6.17
CA ASN A 75 10.06 -17.64 5.01
C ASN A 75 10.18 -19.14 5.36
N SER A 76 10.73 -19.49 6.53
CA SER A 76 10.88 -20.88 6.96
C SER A 76 9.57 -21.58 7.33
N GLU A 77 8.53 -20.80 7.64
CA GLU A 77 7.21 -21.30 8.05
C GLU A 77 6.21 -21.36 6.88
N LEU A 78 6.59 -20.84 5.70
CA LEU A 78 5.70 -20.84 4.54
C LEU A 78 5.72 -22.17 3.81
N GLU A 79 4.53 -22.60 3.42
CA GLU A 79 4.37 -23.55 2.34
C GLU A 79 4.92 -22.99 1.00
N PRO A 80 5.46 -23.85 0.13
CA PRO A 80 5.93 -23.42 -1.18
C PRO A 80 4.83 -22.78 -2.02
N SER A 81 5.18 -21.72 -2.75
CA SER A 81 4.33 -21.20 -3.82
C SER A 81 4.18 -22.25 -4.93
N ILE A 82 3.02 -22.25 -5.60
CA ILE A 82 2.69 -23.21 -6.65
C ILE A 82 2.21 -22.50 -7.91
N LEU A 83 2.32 -23.17 -9.06
CA LEU A 83 1.54 -22.83 -10.24
C LEU A 83 0.08 -23.25 -9.98
N ASP A 84 -0.80 -22.27 -9.82
CA ASP A 84 -2.20 -22.52 -9.49
C ASP A 84 -2.99 -22.96 -10.73
N PRO A 85 -3.73 -24.09 -10.70
CA PRO A 85 -4.52 -24.55 -11.84
C PRO A 85 -5.53 -23.52 -12.37
N ARG A 86 -5.97 -22.57 -11.53
CA ARG A 86 -6.88 -21.49 -11.95
C ARG A 86 -6.22 -20.52 -12.94
N ASP A 87 -4.89 -20.46 -12.98
CA ASP A 87 -4.12 -19.55 -13.82
C ASP A 87 -3.68 -20.17 -15.16
N GLU A 88 -3.82 -21.50 -15.36
CA GLU A 88 -3.37 -22.21 -16.57
C GLU A 88 -3.85 -21.57 -17.89
N GLY A 89 -5.10 -21.11 -17.90
CA GLY A 89 -5.73 -20.45 -19.05
C GLY A 89 -5.53 -18.92 -19.11
N THR A 90 -4.62 -18.36 -18.32
CA THR A 90 -4.37 -16.92 -18.22
C THR A 90 -2.94 -16.57 -18.64
N ALA A 91 -2.68 -15.28 -18.86
CA ALA A 91 -1.33 -14.79 -19.14
C ALA A 91 -0.35 -14.93 -17.94
N ASP A 92 -0.87 -15.23 -16.75
CA ASP A 92 -0.09 -15.38 -15.51
C ASP A 92 0.22 -16.85 -15.18
N ASN A 93 0.01 -17.80 -16.11
CA ASN A 93 0.21 -19.24 -15.89
C ASN A 93 1.64 -19.68 -15.53
N TRP A 94 2.58 -18.74 -15.51
CA TRP A 94 4.00 -18.94 -15.17
C TRP A 94 4.37 -18.36 -13.81
N VAL A 95 3.43 -17.70 -13.12
CA VAL A 95 3.67 -17.04 -11.83
C VAL A 95 3.24 -17.97 -10.70
N GLU A 96 4.20 -18.36 -9.87
CA GLU A 96 3.92 -19.16 -8.66
C GLU A 96 3.38 -18.28 -7.54
N ARG A 97 2.31 -18.73 -6.89
CA ARG A 97 1.60 -18.00 -5.83
C ARG A 97 1.36 -18.91 -4.64
N ASN A 98 1.34 -18.34 -3.44
CA ASN A 98 1.03 -19.10 -2.24
C ASN A 98 -0.43 -19.60 -2.27
N PRO A 99 -0.69 -20.90 -2.08
CA PRO A 99 -2.03 -21.48 -2.23
C PRO A 99 -3.01 -21.06 -1.14
N SER A 100 -2.55 -20.64 0.04
CA SER A 100 -3.39 -20.15 1.14
C SER A 100 -3.93 -18.72 0.94
N MET A 101 -3.50 -18.01 -0.09
CA MET A 101 -3.99 -16.65 -0.38
C MET A 101 -5.48 -16.65 -0.77
N ILE A 102 -6.24 -15.73 -0.19
CA ILE A 102 -7.67 -15.54 -0.51
C ILE A 102 -7.73 -14.77 -1.83
N ARG A 103 -8.10 -15.47 -2.92
CA ARG A 103 -8.34 -14.84 -4.23
C ARG A 103 -9.65 -14.05 -4.20
N LEU A 104 -9.56 -12.75 -4.42
CA LEU A 104 -10.71 -11.83 -4.51
C LEU A 104 -11.32 -11.79 -5.92
N THR A 105 -10.54 -12.27 -6.89
CA THR A 105 -10.94 -12.49 -8.28
C THR A 105 -11.01 -13.97 -8.55
N GLY A 106 -12.00 -14.41 -9.34
CA GLY A 106 -12.12 -15.83 -9.70
C GLY A 106 -10.90 -16.37 -10.47
N LYS A 107 -10.45 -15.64 -11.50
CA LYS A 107 -9.30 -16.02 -12.33
C LYS A 107 -8.33 -14.85 -12.57
N HIS A 108 -8.72 -13.89 -13.42
CA HIS A 108 -7.85 -12.82 -13.89
C HIS A 108 -8.61 -11.47 -13.98
N PRO A 109 -7.99 -10.32 -13.72
CA PRO A 109 -6.61 -10.15 -13.24
C PRO A 109 -6.44 -10.62 -11.80
N PHE A 110 -5.23 -11.02 -11.41
CA PHE A 110 -4.99 -11.59 -10.08
C PHE A 110 -5.06 -10.52 -8.98
N ASN A 111 -5.98 -10.72 -8.04
CA ASN A 111 -6.09 -9.91 -6.84
C ASN A 111 -6.34 -10.82 -5.64
N CYS A 112 -5.51 -10.71 -4.60
CA CYS A 112 -5.60 -11.56 -3.41
C CYS A 112 -5.20 -10.82 -2.14
N GLU A 113 -5.65 -11.35 -1.01
CA GLU A 113 -5.24 -10.94 0.33
C GLU A 113 -4.85 -12.16 1.17
N ALA A 114 -4.00 -11.96 2.17
CA ALA A 114 -3.69 -13.01 3.13
C ALA A 114 -4.88 -13.21 4.10
N PRO A 115 -5.19 -14.46 4.49
CA PRO A 115 -5.98 -14.72 5.68
C PRO A 115 -5.45 -13.93 6.88
N LEU A 116 -6.31 -13.15 7.54
CA LEU A 116 -5.93 -12.30 8.68
C LEU A 116 -5.17 -13.05 9.78
N PRO A 117 -5.55 -14.29 10.19
CA PRO A 117 -4.80 -15.00 11.22
C PRO A 117 -3.35 -15.28 10.80
N MET A 118 -3.15 -15.61 9.52
CA MET A 118 -1.83 -15.88 8.97
C MET A 118 -1.01 -14.59 8.82
N LEU A 119 -1.62 -13.50 8.36
CA LEU A 119 -0.97 -12.17 8.31
C LEU A 119 -0.45 -11.77 9.70
N MET A 120 -1.26 -11.96 10.74
CA MET A 120 -0.92 -11.58 12.11
C MET A 120 0.03 -12.55 12.80
N HIS A 121 0.06 -13.82 12.38
CA HIS A 121 1.02 -14.82 12.84
C HIS A 121 2.45 -14.41 12.48
N HIS A 122 2.68 -13.91 11.26
CA HIS A 122 4.00 -13.46 10.81
C HIS A 122 4.42 -12.08 11.34
N GLY A 123 3.49 -11.30 11.91
CA GLY A 123 3.81 -10.10 12.66
C GLY A 123 4.21 -8.91 11.79
N PHE A 124 5.26 -8.19 12.19
CA PHE A 124 5.59 -6.87 11.62
C PHE A 124 6.01 -6.92 10.15
N ILE A 125 6.79 -7.92 9.74
CA ILE A 125 7.20 -8.09 8.34
C ILE A 125 6.40 -9.23 7.71
N THR A 126 5.59 -8.90 6.71
CA THR A 126 4.82 -9.87 5.94
C THR A 126 5.76 -10.61 4.98
N PRO A 127 5.80 -11.95 4.98
CA PRO A 127 6.56 -12.71 4.00
C PRO A 127 6.04 -12.44 2.59
N VAL A 128 6.95 -12.42 1.59
CA VAL A 128 6.62 -11.99 0.22
C VAL A 128 5.47 -12.82 -0.39
N PRO A 129 5.43 -14.17 -0.26
CA PRO A 129 4.31 -14.96 -0.79
C PRO A 129 2.94 -14.64 -0.17
N LEU A 130 2.90 -13.98 0.99
CA LEU A 130 1.68 -13.54 1.68
C LEU A 130 1.40 -12.05 1.53
N HIS A 131 2.30 -11.29 0.89
CA HIS A 131 2.06 -9.88 0.64
C HIS A 131 0.89 -9.73 -0.33
N TYR A 132 -0.11 -8.92 0.01
CA TYR A 132 -1.31 -8.80 -0.82
C TYR A 132 -0.95 -8.40 -2.26
N VAL A 133 -1.68 -8.95 -3.24
CA VAL A 133 -1.47 -8.64 -4.66
C VAL A 133 -2.70 -7.92 -5.19
N ARG A 134 -2.46 -6.76 -5.80
CA ARG A 134 -3.43 -6.05 -6.63
C ARG A 134 -2.83 -5.85 -8.01
N SER A 135 -3.44 -6.41 -9.04
CA SER A 135 -3.06 -6.22 -10.43
C SER A 135 -4.28 -5.85 -11.29
N HIS A 136 -4.11 -4.87 -12.17
CA HIS A 136 -5.15 -4.43 -13.10
C HIS A 136 -5.16 -5.24 -14.39
N GLY A 137 -4.06 -5.93 -14.70
CA GLY A 137 -3.91 -6.82 -15.86
C GLY A 137 -2.91 -7.94 -15.59
N ALA A 138 -2.31 -8.43 -16.66
CA ALA A 138 -1.33 -9.50 -16.62
C ALA A 138 0.04 -9.05 -16.12
N VAL A 139 0.72 -9.95 -15.42
CA VAL A 139 2.08 -9.74 -14.95
C VAL A 139 3.03 -9.75 -16.16
N PRO A 140 3.78 -8.66 -16.43
CA PRO A 140 4.77 -8.64 -17.49
C PRO A 140 5.86 -9.69 -17.25
N LYS A 141 6.08 -10.56 -18.24
CA LYS A 141 7.20 -11.49 -18.24
C LYS A 141 8.45 -10.75 -18.71
N THR A 142 9.43 -10.59 -17.83
CA THR A 142 10.60 -9.75 -18.10
C THR A 142 11.87 -10.27 -17.43
N SER A 143 13.01 -9.66 -17.76
CA SER A 143 14.34 -9.99 -17.24
C SER A 143 15.03 -8.72 -16.72
N TRP A 144 16.01 -8.89 -15.83
CA TRP A 144 16.82 -7.80 -15.33
C TRP A 144 17.60 -7.07 -16.42
N SER A 145 18.19 -7.81 -17.37
CA SER A 145 19.08 -7.27 -18.41
C SER A 145 18.35 -6.45 -19.47
N ASP A 146 17.09 -6.79 -19.76
CA ASP A 146 16.33 -6.17 -20.84
C ASP A 146 15.52 -4.96 -20.34
N TRP A 147 15.53 -4.72 -19.03
CA TRP A 147 14.75 -3.66 -18.43
C TRP A 147 15.49 -2.34 -18.35
N THR A 148 14.77 -1.29 -18.74
CA THR A 148 15.21 0.11 -18.62
C THR A 148 14.08 0.97 -18.07
N VAL A 149 14.47 1.99 -17.30
CA VAL A 149 13.57 3.06 -16.84
C VAL A 149 13.96 4.35 -17.54
N GLU A 150 13.04 4.93 -18.29
CA GLU A 150 13.22 6.22 -18.97
C GLU A 150 12.86 7.38 -18.06
N ILE A 151 13.73 8.39 -17.98
CA ILE A 151 13.47 9.65 -17.31
C ILE A 151 13.43 10.73 -18.39
N CYS A 152 12.28 11.39 -18.56
CA CYS A 152 12.09 12.36 -19.64
C CYS A 152 11.15 13.53 -19.25
N GLY A 153 10.75 14.33 -20.24
CA GLY A 153 9.97 15.54 -20.06
C GLY A 153 10.84 16.75 -19.67
N LEU A 154 10.45 17.47 -18.62
CA LEU A 154 11.08 18.70 -18.14
C LEU A 154 12.36 18.44 -17.32
N VAL A 155 13.33 17.81 -17.97
CA VAL A 155 14.68 17.52 -17.47
C VAL A 155 15.73 18.00 -18.46
N LYS A 156 16.93 18.34 -18.00
CA LYS A 156 18.04 18.76 -18.88
C LYS A 156 18.60 17.62 -19.71
N ARG A 157 18.65 16.41 -19.14
CA ARG A 157 19.26 15.22 -19.76
C ARG A 157 18.30 14.04 -19.66
N PRO A 158 17.38 13.89 -20.62
CA PRO A 158 16.59 12.67 -20.73
C PRO A 158 17.51 11.45 -20.88
N ILE A 159 17.22 10.39 -20.16
CA ILE A 159 18.10 9.20 -20.09
C ILE A 159 17.26 7.95 -19.83
N ARG A 160 17.75 6.81 -20.31
CA ARG A 160 17.24 5.48 -19.97
C ARG A 160 18.30 4.78 -19.13
N PHE A 161 17.99 4.47 -17.88
CA PHE A 161 18.87 3.68 -17.03
C PHE A 161 18.53 2.20 -17.18
N THR A 162 19.54 1.35 -17.37
CA THR A 162 19.39 -0.09 -17.16
C THR A 162 19.28 -0.39 -15.67
N MET A 163 18.81 -1.60 -15.32
CA MET A 163 18.80 -2.02 -13.91
C MET A 163 20.19 -2.01 -13.29
N ASN A 164 21.22 -2.44 -14.03
CA ASN A 164 22.62 -2.37 -13.57
C ASN A 164 23.08 -0.94 -13.28
N GLN A 165 22.67 0.04 -14.09
CA GLN A 165 23.01 1.44 -13.82
C GLN A 165 22.27 1.97 -12.60
N LEU A 166 20.99 1.63 -12.43
CA LEU A 166 20.22 2.05 -11.26
C LEU A 166 20.88 1.57 -9.97
N VAL A 167 21.24 0.28 -9.87
CA VAL A 167 21.78 -0.29 -8.62
C VAL A 167 23.24 0.06 -8.34
N ASN A 168 24.04 0.34 -9.36
CA ASN A 168 25.49 0.58 -9.19
C ASN A 168 25.88 2.07 -9.25
N GLU A 169 25.11 2.93 -9.93
CA GLU A 169 25.45 4.36 -10.07
C GLU A 169 24.80 5.28 -9.02
N PHE A 170 23.91 4.74 -8.18
CA PHE A 170 23.18 5.50 -7.16
C PHE A 170 23.26 4.82 -5.79
N PRO A 171 23.28 5.60 -4.69
CA PRO A 171 23.13 5.00 -3.37
C PRO A 171 21.73 4.40 -3.19
N SER A 172 21.64 3.30 -2.46
CA SER A 172 20.37 2.67 -2.08
C SER A 172 19.95 3.06 -0.67
N ARG A 173 18.64 3.13 -0.42
CA ARG A 173 18.04 3.11 0.92
C ARG A 173 17.26 1.82 1.12
N GLU A 174 17.17 1.36 2.37
CA GLU A 174 16.45 0.16 2.78
C GLU A 174 15.68 0.43 4.08
N PHE A 175 14.36 0.23 4.07
CA PHE A 175 13.51 0.48 5.25
C PHE A 175 12.14 -0.22 5.13
N PRO A 176 11.44 -0.50 6.24
CA PRO A 176 10.10 -1.08 6.21
C PRO A 176 9.05 -0.09 5.73
N VAL A 177 8.14 -0.53 4.87
CA VAL A 177 6.96 0.24 4.44
C VAL A 177 5.73 -0.67 4.42
N THR A 178 4.67 -0.22 5.08
CA THR A 178 3.33 -0.80 4.96
C THR A 178 2.65 -0.28 3.70
N LEU A 179 2.32 -1.21 2.79
CA LEU A 179 1.50 -0.92 1.63
C LEU A 179 0.04 -1.22 1.98
N VAL A 180 -0.87 -0.34 1.56
CA VAL A 180 -2.32 -0.49 1.77
C VAL A 180 -3.06 -0.24 0.46
N CYS A 181 -3.96 -1.14 0.08
CA CYS A 181 -4.88 -0.90 -1.02
C CYS A 181 -5.93 0.14 -0.62
N ALA A 182 -6.23 1.11 -1.49
CA ALA A 182 -7.36 2.02 -1.27
C ALA A 182 -8.71 1.29 -1.15
N GLY A 183 -8.79 0.07 -1.67
CA GLY A 183 -9.96 -0.80 -1.53
C GLY A 183 -9.99 -1.65 -0.26
N ASN A 184 -9.02 -1.57 0.63
CA ASN A 184 -9.01 -2.34 1.87
C ASN A 184 -10.33 -2.13 2.64
N ARG A 185 -10.92 -3.21 3.15
CA ARG A 185 -12.23 -3.25 3.83
C ARG A 185 -13.45 -2.89 2.98
N ARG A 186 -13.34 -2.86 1.64
CA ARG A 186 -14.50 -2.58 0.75
C ARG A 186 -15.65 -3.56 0.96
N LYS A 187 -15.39 -4.81 1.34
CA LYS A 187 -16.45 -5.80 1.60
C LYS A 187 -17.45 -5.29 2.65
N GLU A 188 -17.00 -4.56 3.68
CA GLU A 188 -17.87 -3.98 4.70
C GLU A 188 -18.84 -2.95 4.11
N GLN A 189 -18.38 -2.10 3.18
CA GLN A 189 -19.24 -1.16 2.47
C GLN A 189 -20.24 -1.88 1.56
N ASN A 190 -19.80 -2.96 0.89
CA ASN A 190 -20.65 -3.76 0.01
C ASN A 190 -21.77 -4.49 0.76
N MET A 191 -21.61 -4.76 2.07
CA MET A 191 -22.70 -5.28 2.91
C MET A 191 -23.80 -4.24 3.15
N VAL A 192 -23.52 -2.94 3.02
CA VAL A 192 -24.50 -1.85 3.15
C VAL A 192 -25.11 -1.50 1.81
N LYS A 193 -24.27 -1.26 0.79
CA LYS A 193 -24.69 -0.98 -0.58
C LYS A 193 -23.62 -1.49 -1.54
N GLN A 194 -24.02 -2.36 -2.47
CA GLN A 194 -23.12 -2.96 -3.43
C GLN A 194 -22.43 -1.89 -4.30
N THR A 195 -21.10 -1.93 -4.34
CA THR A 195 -20.24 -1.07 -5.18
C THR A 195 -19.57 -1.87 -6.29
N ILE A 196 -18.93 -1.15 -7.22
CA ILE A 196 -18.08 -1.71 -8.26
C ILE A 196 -16.66 -1.88 -7.68
N GLY A 197 -16.17 -3.10 -7.60
CA GLY A 197 -14.81 -3.40 -7.15
C GLY A 197 -14.72 -4.70 -6.35
N PHE A 198 -13.49 -5.18 -6.12
CA PHE A 198 -13.29 -6.42 -5.38
C PHE A 198 -13.70 -6.30 -3.91
N ASN A 199 -14.26 -7.38 -3.38
CA ASN A 199 -14.67 -7.54 -1.98
C ASN A 199 -13.45 -7.79 -1.08
N TRP A 200 -12.51 -6.85 -1.03
CA TRP A 200 -11.41 -6.89 -0.05
C TRP A 200 -12.00 -7.00 1.35
N GLY A 201 -11.55 -8.00 2.11
CA GLY A 201 -11.63 -7.99 3.56
C GLY A 201 -10.66 -6.97 4.14
N ALA A 202 -10.12 -7.26 5.32
CA ALA A 202 -9.13 -6.40 5.97
C ALA A 202 -7.68 -6.83 5.67
N GLY A 203 -7.45 -7.73 4.71
CA GLY A 203 -6.11 -8.22 4.35
C GLY A 203 -5.48 -7.46 3.18
N GLY A 204 -6.09 -6.37 2.71
CA GLY A 204 -5.54 -5.47 1.68
C GLY A 204 -4.41 -4.57 2.20
N VAL A 205 -3.55 -5.11 3.05
CA VAL A 205 -2.44 -4.45 3.75
C VAL A 205 -1.31 -5.46 3.98
N SER A 206 -0.07 -5.03 3.80
CA SER A 206 1.13 -5.84 4.09
C SER A 206 2.33 -4.92 4.30
N THR A 207 3.30 -5.38 5.10
CA THR A 207 4.52 -4.64 5.40
C THR A 207 5.72 -5.42 4.91
N SER A 208 6.66 -4.76 4.24
CA SER A 208 7.92 -5.37 3.82
C SER A 208 9.06 -4.37 3.99
N VAL A 209 10.27 -4.88 4.09
CA VAL A 209 11.49 -4.09 3.96
C VAL A 209 11.77 -3.89 2.47
N TRP A 210 11.86 -2.64 2.04
CA TRP A 210 12.07 -2.30 0.63
C TRP A 210 13.44 -1.68 0.45
N ARG A 211 14.22 -2.18 -0.51
CA ARG A 211 15.49 -1.56 -0.91
C ARG A 211 15.40 -1.00 -2.31
N GLY A 212 15.87 0.24 -2.47
CA GLY A 212 15.75 0.96 -3.73
C GLY A 212 16.58 2.21 -3.83
N VAL A 213 16.56 2.82 -5.02
CA VAL A 213 17.25 4.09 -5.30
C VAL A 213 16.32 5.26 -4.98
N PRO A 214 16.75 6.27 -4.19
CA PRO A 214 15.94 7.46 -3.94
C PRO A 214 15.60 8.24 -5.23
N LEU A 215 14.31 8.48 -5.46
CA LEU A 215 13.78 9.14 -6.65
C LEU A 215 14.40 10.53 -6.87
N HIS A 216 14.54 11.31 -5.80
CA HIS A 216 15.05 12.67 -5.87
C HIS A 216 16.49 12.73 -6.42
N LEU A 217 17.32 11.70 -6.16
CA LEU A 217 18.69 11.61 -6.69
C LEU A 217 18.71 11.33 -8.20
N ILE A 218 17.81 10.47 -8.69
CA ILE A 218 17.65 10.20 -10.12
C ILE A 218 17.20 11.47 -10.85
N LEU A 219 16.19 12.16 -10.32
CA LEU A 219 15.68 13.41 -10.90
C LEU A 219 16.75 14.52 -10.89
N LYS A 220 17.54 14.62 -9.81
CA LYS A 220 18.67 15.55 -9.72
C LYS A 220 19.76 15.20 -10.74
N ARG A 221 20.11 13.92 -10.91
CA ARG A 221 21.05 13.44 -11.94
C ARG A 221 20.58 13.82 -13.35
N CYS A 222 19.29 13.73 -13.64
CA CYS A 222 18.73 14.13 -14.95
C CYS A 222 18.62 15.66 -15.11
N GLY A 223 18.85 16.43 -14.05
CA GLY A 223 18.77 17.88 -14.05
C GLY A 223 17.33 18.37 -14.21
N ILE A 224 16.41 17.88 -13.38
CA ILE A 224 15.02 18.32 -13.32
C ILE A 224 14.89 19.85 -13.32
N TYR A 225 13.97 20.38 -14.13
CA TYR A 225 13.75 21.82 -14.22
C TYR A 225 13.10 22.42 -12.97
N SER A 226 13.22 23.74 -12.80
CA SER A 226 12.60 24.46 -11.70
C SER A 226 11.08 24.60 -11.91
N ARG A 227 10.35 24.93 -10.83
CA ARG A 227 8.92 25.22 -10.89
C ARG A 227 8.59 26.36 -11.87
N LYS A 228 9.46 27.38 -11.93
CA LYS A 228 9.35 28.50 -12.89
C LYS A 228 9.43 28.08 -14.36
N LYS A 229 10.05 26.92 -14.65
CA LYS A 229 10.13 26.32 -15.99
C LYS A 229 9.03 25.28 -16.23
N GLY A 230 8.00 25.24 -15.39
CA GLY A 230 6.83 24.37 -15.56
C GLY A 230 6.97 22.95 -15.03
N ALA A 231 8.09 22.59 -14.39
CA ALA A 231 8.19 21.28 -13.73
C ALA A 231 7.35 21.30 -12.44
N LEU A 232 6.13 20.78 -12.51
CA LEU A 232 5.12 20.80 -11.43
C LEU A 232 4.76 19.40 -10.94
N ASN A 233 4.79 18.41 -11.82
CA ASN A 233 4.39 17.04 -11.53
C ASN A 233 5.44 16.04 -12.03
N VAL A 234 5.42 14.85 -11.43
CA VAL A 234 6.21 13.69 -11.86
C VAL A 234 5.24 12.54 -12.08
N CYS A 235 5.09 12.15 -13.34
CA CYS A 235 4.24 11.03 -13.75
C CYS A 235 5.06 9.74 -13.80
N PHE A 236 4.43 8.63 -13.42
CA PHE A 236 4.98 7.28 -13.43
C PHE A 236 4.11 6.41 -14.33
N GLU A 237 4.74 5.61 -15.19
CA GLU A 237 4.05 4.73 -16.14
C GLU A 237 4.64 3.31 -16.03
N GLY A 238 3.75 2.32 -15.90
CA GLY A 238 4.09 0.90 -15.89
C GLY A 238 4.16 0.29 -17.30
N ALA A 239 4.59 -0.96 -17.40
CA ALA A 239 4.69 -1.66 -18.69
C ALA A 239 3.38 -2.26 -19.21
N GLU A 240 2.40 -2.49 -18.33
CA GLU A 240 1.20 -3.28 -18.63
C GLU A 240 0.30 -2.60 -19.66
N ASP A 241 -0.20 -3.35 -20.64
CA ASP A 241 -1.33 -2.92 -21.47
C ASP A 241 -2.64 -3.30 -20.79
N LEU A 242 -3.41 -2.30 -20.38
CA LEU A 242 -4.62 -2.49 -19.60
C LEU A 242 -5.88 -2.06 -20.38
N PRO A 243 -7.03 -2.71 -20.13
CA PRO A 243 -8.25 -2.43 -20.90
C PRO A 243 -8.86 -1.05 -20.63
N GLY A 244 -8.52 -0.41 -19.50
CA GLY A 244 -9.01 0.91 -19.15
C GLY A 244 -8.55 1.99 -20.14
N GLY A 245 -9.40 3.00 -20.37
CA GLY A 245 -9.05 4.14 -21.23
C GLY A 245 -8.88 3.81 -22.71
N GLY A 246 -9.40 2.68 -23.18
CA GLY A 246 -9.22 2.24 -24.58
C GLY A 246 -7.87 1.59 -24.87
N GLY A 247 -7.24 0.95 -23.88
CA GLY A 247 -5.92 0.35 -24.03
C GLY A 247 -4.80 1.26 -23.52
N SER A 248 -4.82 1.58 -22.23
CA SER A 248 -3.83 2.48 -21.60
C SER A 248 -2.87 1.73 -20.67
N LYS A 249 -1.68 2.32 -20.47
CA LYS A 249 -0.75 1.86 -19.45
C LYS A 249 -1.25 2.25 -18.05
N TYR A 250 -0.91 1.44 -17.03
CA TYR A 250 -1.08 1.90 -15.65
C TYR A 250 -0.21 3.12 -15.42
N GLY A 251 -0.79 4.20 -14.91
CA GLY A 251 -0.06 5.41 -14.64
C GLY A 251 -0.73 6.30 -13.61
N THR A 252 0.10 7.10 -12.95
CA THR A 252 -0.31 8.10 -11.96
C THR A 252 0.78 9.16 -11.82
N SER A 253 0.54 10.21 -11.06
CA SER A 253 1.55 11.22 -10.75
C SER A 253 1.56 11.59 -9.29
N ILE A 254 2.66 12.22 -8.88
CA ILE A 254 2.76 12.99 -7.65
C ILE A 254 3.26 14.39 -7.97
N ARG A 255 3.05 15.31 -7.02
CA ARG A 255 3.62 16.66 -7.10
C ARG A 255 5.14 16.60 -7.09
N LYS A 256 5.77 17.49 -7.87
CA LYS A 256 7.24 17.60 -7.90
C LYS A 256 7.81 17.86 -6.51
N GLU A 257 7.13 18.68 -5.71
CA GLU A 257 7.60 18.99 -4.35
C GLU A 257 7.78 17.71 -3.52
N TYR A 258 6.87 16.74 -3.65
CA TYR A 258 6.99 15.45 -2.97
C TYR A 258 8.10 14.58 -3.58
N ALA A 259 8.18 14.52 -4.91
CA ALA A 259 9.18 13.73 -5.62
C ALA A 259 10.63 14.17 -5.33
N MET A 260 10.83 15.44 -4.97
CA MET A 260 12.13 16.05 -4.69
C MET A 260 12.45 16.18 -3.20
N ASP A 261 11.51 15.86 -2.33
CA ASP A 261 11.69 15.94 -0.88
C ASP A 261 12.43 14.69 -0.37
N PRO A 262 13.69 14.80 0.08
CA PRO A 262 14.43 13.66 0.59
C PRO A 262 13.83 13.08 1.87
N ALA A 263 13.04 13.86 2.63
CA ALA A 263 12.40 13.36 3.84
C ALA A 263 11.33 12.31 3.53
N ARG A 264 10.70 12.35 2.35
CA ARG A 264 9.59 11.45 1.98
C ARG A 264 9.99 10.03 1.60
N ASP A 265 11.28 9.71 1.55
CA ASP A 265 11.80 8.37 1.30
C ASP A 265 11.18 7.66 0.08
N ILE A 266 10.95 8.42 -1.00
CA ILE A 266 10.42 7.84 -2.25
C ILE A 266 11.55 7.12 -2.98
N ILE A 267 11.38 5.81 -3.19
CA ILE A 267 12.39 4.96 -3.83
C ILE A 267 11.85 4.25 -5.08
N LEU A 268 12.76 3.99 -6.02
CA LEU A 268 12.62 2.95 -7.03
C LEU A 268 13.15 1.65 -6.42
N ALA A 269 12.25 0.84 -5.86
CA ALA A 269 12.59 -0.40 -5.21
C ALA A 269 12.86 -1.51 -6.24
N TYR A 270 13.90 -2.28 -5.99
CA TYR A 270 14.28 -3.47 -6.79
C TYR A 270 14.48 -4.72 -5.91
N MET A 271 14.38 -4.58 -4.59
CA MET A 271 14.33 -5.70 -3.64
C MET A 271 13.21 -5.51 -2.61
N GLN A 272 12.68 -6.64 -2.15
CA GLN A 272 11.66 -6.75 -1.11
C GLN A 272 12.08 -7.87 -0.15
N ASN A 273 12.18 -7.56 1.14
CA ASN A 273 12.63 -8.49 2.19
C ASN A 273 13.96 -9.18 1.86
N GLY A 274 14.95 -8.43 1.37
CA GLY A 274 16.30 -8.94 1.09
C GLY A 274 16.44 -9.74 -0.21
N GLU A 275 15.37 -9.97 -0.96
CA GLU A 275 15.37 -10.68 -2.24
C GLU A 275 14.95 -9.75 -3.38
N LEU A 276 15.29 -10.11 -4.63
CA LEU A 276 14.76 -9.40 -5.80
C LEU A 276 13.22 -9.46 -5.80
N LEU A 277 12.59 -8.40 -6.32
CA LEU A 277 11.13 -8.35 -6.40
C LEU A 277 10.54 -9.61 -7.04
N ALA A 278 9.46 -10.15 -6.49
CA ALA A 278 8.68 -11.17 -7.16
C ALA A 278 7.93 -10.58 -8.37
N PRO A 279 7.58 -11.38 -9.40
CA PRO A 279 6.84 -10.90 -10.57
C PRO A 279 5.56 -10.13 -10.22
N ASP A 280 4.72 -10.67 -9.33
CA ASP A 280 3.46 -10.04 -8.87
C ASP A 280 3.69 -8.70 -8.16
N HIS A 281 4.89 -8.48 -7.61
CA HIS A 281 5.26 -7.27 -6.87
C HIS A 281 6.10 -6.29 -7.67
N GLY A 282 6.23 -6.47 -8.99
CA GLY A 282 6.77 -5.44 -9.88
C GLY A 282 8.19 -5.66 -10.36
N TYR A 283 8.69 -6.91 -10.37
CA TYR A 283 10.00 -7.23 -10.93
C TYR A 283 10.21 -6.62 -12.33
N PRO A 284 11.34 -5.95 -12.60
CA PRO A 284 12.51 -5.81 -11.73
C PRO A 284 12.52 -4.52 -10.89
N VAL A 285 11.58 -3.59 -11.09
CA VAL A 285 11.55 -2.29 -10.39
C VAL A 285 10.15 -1.72 -10.26
N ARG A 286 9.86 -1.15 -9.08
CA ARG A 286 8.61 -0.44 -8.79
C ARG A 286 8.85 0.86 -8.05
N MET A 287 7.84 1.72 -8.03
CA MET A 287 7.78 2.83 -7.07
C MET A 287 7.36 2.33 -5.68
N ILE A 288 7.96 2.89 -4.64
CA ILE A 288 7.50 2.85 -3.24
C ILE A 288 7.40 4.29 -2.74
N ILE A 289 6.25 4.64 -2.15
CA ILE A 289 5.95 5.98 -1.65
C ILE A 289 5.34 5.82 -0.24
N PRO A 290 6.14 5.95 0.84
CA PRO A 290 5.65 5.79 2.21
C PRO A 290 4.41 6.65 2.52
N GLY A 291 3.46 6.08 3.26
CA GLY A 291 2.22 6.75 3.68
C GLY A 291 1.15 6.94 2.59
N PHE A 292 1.46 6.61 1.33
CA PHE A 292 0.51 6.71 0.21
C PHE A 292 -0.25 5.40 0.01
N ILE A 293 -1.43 5.48 -0.62
CA ILE A 293 -2.11 4.28 -1.09
C ILE A 293 -1.25 3.53 -2.12
N GLY A 294 -1.37 2.20 -2.12
CA GLY A 294 -0.66 1.34 -3.07
C GLY A 294 -0.94 1.67 -4.54
N GLY A 295 -2.08 2.30 -4.85
CA GLY A 295 -2.41 2.77 -6.20
C GLY A 295 -1.43 3.83 -6.76
N ARG A 296 -0.67 4.53 -5.92
CA ARG A 296 0.37 5.47 -6.37
C ARG A 296 1.73 4.81 -6.61
N MET A 297 1.90 3.57 -6.15
CA MET A 297 3.16 2.82 -6.17
C MET A 297 3.26 1.92 -7.40
N VAL A 298 3.43 2.54 -8.57
CA VAL A 298 3.46 1.87 -9.88
C VAL A 298 4.46 0.70 -9.90
N LYS A 299 3.96 -0.51 -10.21
CA LYS A 299 4.75 -1.71 -10.47
C LYS A 299 5.23 -1.74 -11.92
N TRP A 300 6.28 -2.51 -12.18
CA TRP A 300 6.84 -2.69 -13.53
C TRP A 300 7.11 -1.33 -14.18
N LEU A 301 7.83 -0.47 -13.46
CA LEU A 301 8.03 0.93 -13.83
C LEU A 301 8.86 1.05 -15.11
N LYS A 302 8.33 1.76 -16.11
CA LYS A 302 9.01 2.00 -17.40
C LYS A 302 9.41 3.45 -17.61
N ARG A 303 8.59 4.41 -17.16
CA ARG A 303 8.83 5.82 -17.44
C ARG A 303 8.55 6.69 -16.23
N ILE A 304 9.40 7.69 -16.05
CA ILE A 304 9.28 8.81 -15.12
C ILE A 304 9.32 10.09 -15.94
N ILE A 305 8.22 10.85 -15.91
CA ILE A 305 8.04 11.98 -16.81
C ILE A 305 7.81 13.23 -15.97
N VAL A 306 8.71 14.21 -16.08
CA VAL A 306 8.52 15.50 -15.40
C VAL A 306 7.67 16.42 -16.28
N THR A 307 6.57 16.94 -15.75
CA THR A 307 5.53 17.59 -16.56
C THR A 307 4.94 18.83 -15.86
N THR A 308 4.17 19.61 -16.62
CA THR A 308 3.34 20.72 -16.11
C THR A 308 2.02 20.24 -15.49
N LYS A 309 1.50 19.09 -15.92
CA LYS A 309 0.19 18.55 -15.53
C LYS A 309 0.33 17.20 -14.86
N GLU A 310 -0.67 16.83 -14.07
CA GLU A 310 -0.82 15.48 -13.54
C GLU A 310 -0.91 14.44 -14.67
N SER A 311 -0.79 13.16 -14.31
CA SER A 311 -0.93 12.05 -15.24
C SER A 311 -2.31 12.10 -15.92
N ASP A 312 -2.33 11.86 -17.22
CA ASP A 312 -3.53 11.70 -18.05
C ASP A 312 -4.01 10.25 -18.12
N SER A 313 -3.37 9.33 -17.37
CA SER A 313 -3.78 7.93 -17.33
C SER A 313 -5.23 7.79 -16.88
N TYR A 314 -5.96 6.89 -17.53
CA TYR A 314 -7.31 6.50 -17.11
C TYR A 314 -7.36 6.14 -15.63
N TYR A 315 -6.37 5.40 -15.14
CA TYR A 315 -6.30 4.95 -13.74
C TYR A 315 -5.95 6.05 -12.74
N HIS A 316 -5.45 7.20 -13.21
CA HIS A 316 -5.24 8.37 -12.35
C HIS A 316 -6.55 9.11 -12.05
N TYR A 317 -7.48 9.14 -13.01
CA TYR A 317 -8.76 9.84 -12.88
C TYR A 317 -9.93 8.93 -12.51
N LYS A 318 -10.08 7.80 -13.20
CA LYS A 318 -11.24 6.89 -13.11
C LYS A 318 -11.07 5.75 -12.10
N ASP A 319 -10.11 5.88 -11.19
CA ASP A 319 -9.84 4.95 -10.08
C ASP A 319 -9.29 5.73 -8.87
N ASN A 320 -9.24 5.10 -7.68
CA ASN A 320 -8.61 5.63 -6.46
C ASN A 320 -9.04 7.05 -6.05
N ARG A 321 -10.36 7.26 -5.95
CA ARG A 321 -11.00 8.47 -5.43
C ARG A 321 -12.05 8.16 -4.37
N VAL A 322 -12.20 9.01 -3.36
CA VAL A 322 -13.34 8.96 -2.43
C VAL A 322 -14.31 10.06 -2.83
N LEU A 323 -15.36 9.69 -3.55
CA LEU A 323 -16.42 10.62 -3.94
C LEU A 323 -17.42 10.81 -2.78
N PRO A 324 -18.16 11.93 -2.73
CA PRO A 324 -19.22 12.11 -1.74
C PRO A 324 -20.27 11.00 -1.83
N SER A 325 -20.86 10.62 -0.69
CA SER A 325 -21.75 9.44 -0.58
C SER A 325 -23.02 9.49 -1.45
N HIS A 326 -23.45 10.68 -1.88
CA HIS A 326 -24.59 10.86 -2.79
C HIS A 326 -24.22 10.68 -4.27
N VAL A 327 -22.93 10.58 -4.60
CA VAL A 327 -22.43 10.47 -5.98
C VAL A 327 -22.28 9.00 -6.34
N ASP A 328 -23.13 8.52 -7.24
CA ASP A 328 -22.99 7.20 -7.86
C ASP A 328 -22.17 7.25 -9.16
N ALA A 329 -22.03 6.11 -9.83
CA ALA A 329 -21.23 6.00 -11.05
C ALA A 329 -21.80 6.81 -12.23
N GLU A 330 -23.13 6.93 -12.31
CA GLU A 330 -23.79 7.68 -13.38
C GLU A 330 -23.55 9.17 -13.21
N LEU A 331 -23.83 9.69 -12.00
CA LEU A 331 -23.58 11.08 -11.65
C LEU A 331 -22.10 11.43 -11.75
N ALA A 332 -21.22 10.53 -11.29
CA ALA A 332 -19.77 10.74 -11.36
C ALA A 332 -19.28 10.95 -12.80
N ASN A 333 -19.87 10.23 -13.76
CA ASN A 333 -19.55 10.35 -15.18
C ASN A 333 -20.20 11.58 -15.81
N ALA A 334 -21.49 11.83 -15.54
CA ALA A 334 -22.25 12.94 -16.13
C ALA A 334 -21.69 14.31 -15.73
N GLU A 335 -21.27 14.47 -14.48
CA GLU A 335 -20.81 15.77 -13.94
C GLU A 335 -19.28 15.87 -13.76
N GLY A 336 -18.52 14.90 -14.30
CA GLY A 336 -17.06 14.96 -14.29
C GLY A 336 -16.41 14.89 -12.90
N TRP A 337 -17.06 14.25 -11.92
CA TRP A 337 -16.54 14.12 -10.55
C TRP A 337 -15.13 13.50 -10.47
N TRP A 338 -14.82 12.62 -11.41
CA TRP A 338 -13.51 11.99 -11.54
C TRP A 338 -12.36 12.97 -11.82
N TYR A 339 -12.64 14.20 -12.20
CA TYR A 339 -11.63 15.22 -12.52
C TYR A 339 -11.51 16.30 -11.44
N LYS A 340 -12.31 16.21 -10.37
CA LYS A 340 -12.27 17.14 -9.23
C LYS A 340 -11.13 16.75 -8.29
N PRO A 341 -10.08 17.58 -8.13
CA PRO A 341 -8.84 17.20 -7.46
C PRO A 341 -9.02 16.87 -5.98
N GLU A 342 -10.01 17.42 -5.30
CA GLU A 342 -10.25 17.22 -3.87
C GLU A 342 -10.61 15.78 -3.48
N TYR A 343 -11.01 14.94 -4.44
CA TYR A 343 -11.37 13.53 -4.19
C TYR A 343 -10.24 12.54 -4.50
N ILE A 344 -9.09 13.02 -4.97
CA ILE A 344 -7.94 12.13 -5.24
C ILE A 344 -7.39 11.58 -3.93
N ILE A 345 -7.17 10.27 -3.88
CA ILE A 345 -6.52 9.65 -2.72
C ILE A 345 -5.01 9.62 -2.98
N ASN A 346 -4.22 10.30 -2.14
CA ASN A 346 -2.77 10.18 -2.13
C ASN A 346 -2.36 9.49 -0.84
N GLU A 347 -2.41 10.21 0.27
CA GLU A 347 -2.16 9.69 1.61
C GLU A 347 -3.30 8.78 2.09
N LEU A 348 -2.93 7.79 2.90
CA LEU A 348 -3.87 6.95 3.62
C LEU A 348 -4.57 7.73 4.73
N ASN A 349 -5.82 7.38 5.02
CA ASN A 349 -6.45 7.80 6.27
C ASN A 349 -6.02 6.89 7.43
N ILE A 350 -6.33 7.31 8.65
CA ILE A 350 -6.17 6.44 9.83
C ILE A 350 -7.10 5.23 9.73
N ASN A 351 -6.59 4.04 10.03
CA ASN A 351 -7.34 2.80 10.08
C ASN A 351 -6.82 1.88 11.18
N SER A 352 -7.69 1.03 11.70
CA SER A 352 -7.33 -0.09 12.55
C SER A 352 -8.32 -1.23 12.39
N VAL A 353 -7.85 -2.45 12.64
CA VAL A 353 -8.64 -3.68 12.54
C VAL A 353 -8.28 -4.62 13.69
N ILE A 354 -9.31 -5.16 14.34
CA ILE A 354 -9.18 -6.30 15.26
C ILE A 354 -9.12 -7.57 14.41
N THR A 355 -8.08 -8.36 14.62
CA THR A 355 -7.83 -9.62 13.90
C THR A 355 -7.96 -10.84 14.80
N THR A 356 -7.92 -10.64 16.12
CA THR A 356 -8.04 -11.68 17.14
C THR A 356 -8.90 -11.12 18.28
N PRO A 357 -10.09 -11.70 18.54
CA PRO A 357 -10.60 -12.93 17.93
C PRO A 357 -10.97 -12.77 16.46
N THR A 358 -10.95 -13.87 15.71
CA THR A 358 -11.41 -13.91 14.32
C THR A 358 -12.94 -13.94 14.25
N HIS A 359 -13.49 -13.65 13.07
CA HIS A 359 -14.93 -13.82 12.85
C HIS A 359 -15.36 -15.26 13.20
N GLU A 360 -16.43 -15.39 13.98
CA GLU A 360 -16.96 -16.67 14.49
C GLU A 360 -16.00 -17.50 15.35
N GLU A 361 -14.90 -16.92 15.86
CA GLU A 361 -14.05 -17.61 16.83
C GLU A 361 -14.83 -17.90 18.12
N ILE A 362 -14.84 -19.16 18.55
CA ILE A 362 -15.48 -19.60 19.78
C ILE A 362 -14.45 -19.56 20.90
N LEU A 363 -14.69 -18.71 21.90
CA LEU A 363 -13.87 -18.63 23.10
C LEU A 363 -14.52 -19.45 24.23
N PRO A 364 -13.99 -20.65 24.57
CA PRO A 364 -14.56 -21.46 25.64
C PRO A 364 -14.36 -20.77 26.99
N ILE A 365 -15.42 -20.69 27.80
CA ILE A 365 -15.38 -20.16 29.16
C ILE A 365 -15.46 -21.34 30.13
N ASN A 366 -14.34 -21.71 30.75
CA ASN A 366 -14.24 -22.80 31.72
C ASN A 366 -13.19 -22.49 32.80
N SER A 367 -13.06 -23.38 33.80
CA SER A 367 -12.18 -23.18 34.96
C SER A 367 -10.70 -22.96 34.61
N TRP A 368 -10.26 -23.39 33.42
CA TRP A 368 -8.90 -23.18 32.92
C TRP A 368 -8.76 -21.88 32.12
N THR A 369 -9.70 -21.59 31.22
CA THR A 369 -9.62 -20.39 30.37
C THR A 369 -9.89 -19.11 31.12
N THR A 370 -10.63 -19.15 32.23
CA THR A 370 -10.82 -17.98 33.11
C THR A 370 -9.58 -17.63 33.93
N GLN A 371 -8.55 -18.49 33.95
CA GLN A 371 -7.27 -18.21 34.64
C GLN A 371 -6.29 -17.42 33.76
N MET A 372 -6.53 -17.32 32.45
CA MET A 372 -5.62 -16.65 31.52
C MET A 372 -6.34 -15.54 30.74
N PRO A 373 -5.74 -14.34 30.60
CA PRO A 373 -6.32 -13.30 29.78
C PRO A 373 -6.32 -13.69 28.30
N TYR A 374 -7.42 -13.41 27.61
CA TYR A 374 -7.47 -13.51 26.15
C TYR A 374 -6.84 -12.27 25.51
N ARG A 375 -5.78 -12.46 24.73
CA ARG A 375 -5.05 -11.35 24.10
C ARG A 375 -5.69 -10.94 22.80
N LEU A 376 -6.37 -9.79 22.80
CA LEU A 376 -6.82 -9.13 21.58
C LEU A 376 -5.61 -8.68 20.74
N LYS A 377 -5.69 -8.86 19.43
CA LYS A 377 -4.67 -8.44 18.47
C LYS A 377 -5.32 -7.72 17.30
N GLY A 378 -4.52 -6.91 16.63
CA GLY A 378 -4.92 -6.15 15.47
C GLY A 378 -3.74 -5.40 14.87
N TYR A 379 -4.03 -4.64 13.82
CA TYR A 379 -3.09 -3.67 13.26
C TYR A 379 -3.74 -2.29 13.23
N ALA A 380 -2.90 -1.25 13.16
CA ALA A 380 -3.31 0.11 12.87
C ALA A 380 -2.30 0.76 11.94
N TYR A 381 -2.74 1.70 11.12
CA TYR A 381 -1.90 2.50 10.26
C TYR A 381 -2.52 3.88 10.04
N SER A 382 -1.71 4.82 9.56
CA SER A 382 -2.15 6.11 9.02
C SER A 382 -1.30 6.46 7.82
N GLY A 383 -1.79 7.37 6.98
CA GLY A 383 -0.94 8.12 6.05
C GLY A 383 -0.17 9.22 6.79
N GLU A 384 0.77 9.82 6.05
CA GLU A 384 1.76 10.80 6.54
C GLU A 384 2.60 10.26 7.71
N GLY A 385 3.80 9.78 7.40
CA GLY A 385 4.78 9.29 8.39
C GLY A 385 5.62 10.40 9.03
N PHE A 386 5.09 11.63 9.13
CA PHE A 386 5.79 12.81 9.64
C PHE A 386 4.97 13.52 10.71
#